data_AF-A0A251TCC8-F1
#
_entry.id   AF-A0A251TCC8-F1
#
_cell.length_a   1.000
_cell.length_b   1.000
_cell.length_c   1.000
_cell.angle_alpha   90.00
_cell.angle_beta   90.00
_cell.angle_gamma   90.00
#
_symmetry.space_group_name_H-M   'P 1'
#
loop_
_entity.id
_entity.type
_entity.pdbx_description
1 polymer ?
#
loop_
_entity_poly.entity_id
_entity_poly.type
_entity_poly.pdbx_seq_one_letter_code
_entity_poly.pdbx_strand_id
1 'polypeptide(L)'
;MTYWRRVCESTSEPMYKYNLEKMYNRLVVANRESVYDYVYENWLKDYKEMFVYAWTDKCRNFGQRTTNRVESQHANLKRYITRGSSLVRIARCVIDIVET
;
A
#
# COMPACT_ATOMS: atom_id res chain seq x y z
N MET A 1 -4.66 -6.51 13.29
CA MET A 1 -3.54 -6.68 12.33
C MET A 1 -4.09 -7.30 11.05
N THR A 2 -4.08 -6.58 9.92
CA THR A 2 -4.63 -7.06 8.63
C THR A 2 -3.72 -8.13 8.00
N TYR A 3 -4.29 -9.07 7.22
CA TYR A 3 -3.51 -10.16 6.59
C TYR A 3 -2.45 -9.65 5.62
N TRP A 4 -2.77 -8.60 4.86
CA TRP A 4 -1.83 -7.89 4.00
C TRP A 4 -0.55 -7.47 4.75
N ARG A 5 -0.71 -6.87 5.93
CA ARG A 5 0.43 -6.45 6.75
C ARG A 5 1.30 -7.64 7.14
N ARG A 6 0.70 -8.77 7.52
CA ARG A 6 1.44 -10.00 7.85
C ARG A 6 2.23 -10.55 6.66
N VAL A 7 1.66 -10.49 5.45
CA VAL A 7 2.37 -10.87 4.22
C VAL A 7 3.58 -9.95 4.02
N CYS A 8 3.40 -8.64 4.07
CA CYS A 8 4.49 -7.65 3.89
C CYS A 8 5.58 -7.77 4.96
N GLU A 9 5.22 -7.99 6.22
CA GLU A 9 6.16 -8.11 7.34
C GLU A 9 6.87 -9.47 7.42
N SER A 10 6.69 -10.34 6.42
CA SER A 10 7.37 -11.64 6.38
C SER A 10 8.87 -11.43 6.20
N THR A 11 9.66 -11.77 7.22
CA THR A 11 11.12 -11.54 7.25
C THR A 11 11.93 -12.60 6.51
N SER A 12 11.30 -13.69 6.07
CA SER A 12 11.93 -14.75 5.30
C SER A 12 10.98 -15.28 4.21
N GLU A 13 11.54 -15.85 3.15
CA GLU A 13 10.74 -16.44 2.06
C GLU A 13 9.81 -17.57 2.54
N PRO A 14 10.23 -18.49 3.44
CA PRO A 14 9.31 -19.48 4.00
C PRO A 14 8.13 -18.85 4.76
N MET A 15 8.40 -17.79 5.54
CA MET A 15 7.35 -17.10 6.27
C MET A 15 6.40 -16.34 5.33
N TYR A 16 6.91 -15.80 4.23
CA TYR A 16 6.11 -15.19 3.17
C TYR A 16 5.16 -16.20 2.53
N LYS A 17 5.66 -17.37 2.10
CA LYS A 17 4.84 -18.43 1.51
C LYS A 17 3.71 -18.86 2.45
N TYR A 18 4.05 -19.10 3.72
CA TYR A 18 3.09 -19.45 4.76
C TYR A 18 2.01 -18.37 4.98
N ASN A 19 2.42 -17.11 5.08
CA ASN A 19 1.49 -16.01 5.31
C ASN A 19 0.59 -15.74 4.10
N LEU A 20 1.13 -15.90 2.89
CA LEU A 20 0.39 -15.76 1.64
C LEU A 20 -0.70 -16.83 1.51
N GLU A 21 -0.35 -18.09 1.79
CA GLU A 21 -1.31 -19.20 1.81
C GLU A 21 -2.42 -18.97 2.85
N LYS A 22 -2.06 -18.50 4.06
CA LYS A 22 -3.06 -18.15 5.07
C LYS A 22 -4.00 -17.02 4.63
N MET A 23 -3.48 -16.03 3.90
CA MET A 23 -4.30 -14.95 3.36
C MET A 23 -5.28 -15.49 2.31
N TYR A 24 -4.79 -16.33 1.38
CA TYR A 24 -5.61 -17.00 0.37
C TYR A 24 -6.74 -17.81 1.02
N ASN A 25 -6.42 -18.75 1.92
CA ASN A 25 -7.41 -19.62 2.57
C ASN A 25 -8.53 -18.83 3.27
N ARG A 26 -8.20 -17.68 3.89
CA ARG A 26 -9.22 -16.84 4.53
C ARG A 26 -10.07 -16.07 3.52
N LEU A 27 -9.49 -15.62 2.41
CA LEU A 27 -10.24 -14.93 1.37
C LEU A 27 -11.20 -15.88 0.65
N VAL A 28 -10.79 -17.12 0.43
CA VAL A 28 -11.67 -18.19 -0.08
C VAL A 28 -12.84 -18.43 0.87
N VAL A 29 -12.58 -18.65 2.17
CA VAL A 29 -13.65 -18.84 3.18
C VAL A 29 -14.59 -17.64 3.26
N ALA A 30 -14.10 -16.43 2.97
CA ALA A 30 -14.90 -15.21 2.95
C ALA A 30 -15.60 -14.93 1.60
N ASN A 31 -15.47 -15.82 0.61
CA ASN A 31 -15.96 -15.63 -0.76
C ASN A 31 -15.42 -14.34 -1.42
N ARG A 32 -14.11 -14.10 -1.25
CA ARG A 32 -13.37 -12.91 -1.71
C ARG A 32 -12.05 -13.28 -2.41
N GLU A 33 -12.03 -14.42 -3.08
CA GLU A 33 -10.87 -14.90 -3.86
C GLU A 33 -10.38 -13.86 -4.89
N SER A 34 -11.28 -13.11 -5.51
CA SER A 34 -10.92 -12.03 -6.45
C SER A 34 -10.03 -10.94 -5.83
N VAL A 35 -10.12 -10.73 -4.52
CA VAL A 35 -9.22 -9.81 -3.79
C VAL A 35 -7.81 -10.38 -3.73
N TYR A 36 -7.68 -11.70 -3.55
CA TYR A 36 -6.39 -12.37 -3.59
C TYR A 36 -5.78 -12.24 -4.98
N ASP A 37 -6.54 -12.57 -6.03
CA ASP A 37 -6.08 -12.52 -7.42
C ASP A 37 -5.59 -11.13 -7.79
N TYR A 38 -6.36 -10.10 -7.43
CA TYR A 38 -5.95 -8.72 -7.65
C TYR A 38 -4.63 -8.39 -6.95
N VAL A 39 -4.52 -8.71 -5.65
CA VAL A 39 -3.30 -8.43 -4.87
C VAL A 39 -2.10 -9.19 -5.43
N TYR A 40 -2.28 -10.46 -5.77
CA TYR A 40 -1.20 -11.30 -6.25
C TYR A 40 -0.71 -10.85 -7.63
N GLU A 41 -1.62 -10.74 -8.60
CA GLU A 41 -1.26 -10.42 -9.99
C GLU A 41 -0.73 -9.00 -10.16
N ASN A 42 -1.26 -8.01 -9.41
CA ASN A 42 -0.86 -6.61 -9.60
C ASN A 42 0.33 -6.20 -8.74
N TRP A 43 0.57 -6.88 -7.61
CA TRP A 43 1.57 -6.41 -6.64
C TRP A 43 2.60 -7.47 -6.27
N LEU A 44 2.19 -8.70 -5.96
CA LEU A 44 3.13 -9.66 -5.39
C LEU A 44 3.94 -10.42 -6.45
N LYS A 45 3.32 -10.75 -7.59
CA LYS A 45 3.95 -11.54 -8.66
C LYS A 45 5.25 -10.90 -9.16
N ASP A 46 5.16 -9.64 -9.56
CA ASP A 46 6.26 -8.91 -10.18
C ASP A 46 6.96 -7.93 -9.22
N TYR A 47 6.29 -7.52 -8.12
CA TYR A 47 6.77 -6.43 -7.27
C TYR A 47 6.92 -6.77 -5.78
N LYS A 48 6.91 -8.05 -5.38
CA LYS A 48 7.14 -8.47 -3.97
C LYS A 48 8.39 -7.82 -3.33
N GLU A 49 9.42 -7.56 -4.13
CA GLU A 49 10.67 -6.95 -3.71
C GLU A 49 10.54 -5.49 -3.27
N MET A 50 9.39 -4.85 -3.52
CA MET A 50 9.08 -3.49 -3.05
C MET A 50 8.24 -3.48 -1.76
N PHE A 51 7.62 -4.60 -1.38
CA PHE A 51 6.62 -4.63 -0.30
C PHE A 51 6.98 -5.58 0.85
N VAL A 52 7.68 -6.68 0.55
CA VAL A 52 7.87 -7.78 1.50
C VAL A 52 9.27 -7.76 2.10
N TYR A 53 9.35 -7.78 3.44
CA TYR A 53 10.60 -7.62 4.20
C TYR A 53 11.68 -8.63 3.85
N ALA A 54 11.31 -9.87 3.53
CA ALA A 54 12.24 -10.90 3.06
C ALA A 54 13.09 -10.45 1.85
N TRP A 55 12.59 -9.50 1.05
CA TRP A 55 13.27 -8.93 -0.11
C TRP A 55 13.59 -7.43 0.02
N THR A 56 12.84 -6.65 0.80
CA THR A 56 13.11 -5.21 0.99
C THR A 56 14.11 -4.92 2.11
N ASP A 57 14.14 -5.72 3.17
CA ASP A 57 14.94 -5.47 4.38
C ASP A 57 16.37 -6.03 4.26
N LYS A 58 16.94 -5.93 3.06
CA LYS A 58 18.30 -6.39 2.73
C LYS A 58 19.36 -5.33 2.99
N CYS A 59 18.94 -4.06 3.10
CA CYS A 59 19.78 -2.93 3.47
C CYS A 59 19.29 -2.34 4.80
N ARG A 60 20.20 -1.88 5.66
CA ARG A 60 19.85 -1.12 6.87
C ARG A 60 19.18 0.20 6.47
N ASN A 61 17.86 0.19 6.31
CA ASN A 61 17.09 1.43 6.40
C ASN A 61 17.19 1.93 7.85
N PHE A 62 17.25 3.25 8.08
CA PHE A 62 17.29 3.82 9.44
C PHE A 62 15.94 3.69 10.19
N GLY A 63 15.14 2.67 9.88
CA GLY A 63 13.79 2.53 10.42
C GLY A 63 12.77 3.54 9.87
N GLN A 64 13.10 4.25 8.77
CA GLN A 64 12.14 5.10 8.07
C GLN A 64 11.06 4.23 7.41
N ARG A 65 9.94 4.07 8.12
CA ARG A 65 8.73 3.35 7.69
C ARG A 65 7.57 4.30 7.36
N THR A 66 7.82 5.61 7.35
CA THR A 66 6.75 6.61 7.38
C THR A 66 6.25 6.96 5.97
N THR A 67 5.00 6.58 5.69
CA THR A 67 4.19 7.11 4.57
C THR A 67 3.75 8.56 4.81
N ASN A 68 4.10 9.14 5.96
CA ASN A 68 3.63 10.43 6.47
C ASN A 68 3.77 11.57 5.45
N ARG A 69 4.85 11.61 4.65
CA ARG A 69 4.98 12.63 3.59
C ARG A 69 3.92 12.51 2.49
N VAL A 70 3.70 11.30 1.98
CA VAL A 70 2.70 11.08 0.92
C VAL A 70 1.28 11.21 1.47
N GLU A 71 1.05 10.67 2.67
CA GLU A 71 -0.26 10.73 3.33
C GLU A 71 -0.64 12.16 3.75
N SER A 72 0.31 12.97 4.23
CA SER A 72 0.07 14.39 4.54
C SER A 72 -0.28 15.20 3.30
N GLN A 73 0.42 14.99 2.18
CA GLN A 73 0.08 15.64 0.91
C GLN A 73 -1.29 15.17 0.38
N HIS A 74 -1.60 13.88 0.45
CA HIS A 74 -2.94 13.38 0.13
C HIS A 74 -4.03 13.94 1.06
N ALA A 75 -3.76 14.09 2.36
CA ALA A 75 -4.69 14.67 3.31
C ALA A 75 -4.92 16.16 3.03
N ASN A 76 -3.86 16.91 2.69
CA ASN A 76 -3.96 18.30 2.25
C ASN A 76 -4.83 18.41 0.99
N LEU A 77 -4.54 17.64 -0.06
CA LEU A 77 -5.34 17.64 -1.29
C LEU A 77 -6.83 17.34 -1.03
N LYS A 78 -7.13 16.34 -0.20
CA LYS A 78 -8.51 15.97 0.16
C LYS A 78 -9.28 17.09 0.86
N ARG A 79 -8.62 17.98 1.61
CA ARG A 79 -9.28 19.14 2.24
C ARG A 79 -9.82 20.12 1.20
N TYR A 80 -9.16 20.22 0.05
CA TYR A 80 -9.55 21.15 -1.01
C TYR A 80 -10.53 20.55 -2.02
N ILE A 81 -10.57 19.22 -2.17
CA ILE A 81 -11.53 18.51 -3.01
C ILE A 81 -12.79 18.20 -2.19
N THR A 82 -13.71 19.18 -2.09
CA THR A 82 -15.06 18.97 -1.53
C THR A 82 -16.08 18.71 -2.64
N ARG A 83 -17.24 18.13 -2.31
CA ARG A 83 -18.37 18.00 -3.25
C ARG A 83 -18.71 19.38 -3.84
N GLY A 84 -18.76 19.48 -5.18
CA GLY A 84 -19.02 20.72 -5.91
C GLY A 84 -17.78 21.58 -6.24
N SER A 85 -16.57 21.08 -6.00
CA SER A 85 -15.34 21.78 -6.39
C SER A 85 -15.23 21.91 -7.91
N SER A 86 -15.06 23.12 -8.42
CA SER A 86 -14.80 23.36 -9.84
C SER A 86 -13.38 22.95 -10.21
N LEU A 87 -13.18 22.57 -11.48
CA LEU A 87 -11.85 22.23 -12.02
C LEU A 87 -10.82 23.33 -11.79
N VAL A 88 -11.24 24.60 -11.89
CA VAL A 88 -10.38 25.77 -11.64
C VAL A 88 -9.88 25.80 -10.19
N ARG A 89 -10.75 25.48 -9.23
CA ARG A 89 -10.40 25.45 -7.80
C ARG A 89 -9.44 24.30 -7.49
N ILE A 90 -9.63 23.15 -8.14
CA ILE A 90 -8.73 22.00 -7.99
C ILE A 90 -7.35 22.31 -8.59
N ALA A 91 -7.30 22.91 -9.78
CA ALA A 91 -6.04 23.26 -10.45
C ALA A 91 -5.20 24.25 -9.63
N ARG A 92 -5.81 25.30 -9.07
CA ARG A 92 -5.11 26.24 -8.18
C ARG A 92 -4.54 25.56 -6.94
N CYS A 93 -5.32 24.67 -6.32
CA CYS A 93 -4.87 23.93 -5.16
C CYS A 93 -3.64 23.05 -5.46
N VAL A 94 -3.58 22.42 -6.64
CA VAL A 94 -2.40 21.66 -7.05
C VAL A 94 -1.17 22.56 -7.18
N ILE A 95 -1.33 23.78 -7.73
CA ILE A 95 -0.24 24.77 -7.80
C ILE A 95 0.23 25.14 -6.39
N ASP A 96 -0.70 25.51 -5.50
CA ASP A 96 -0.37 25.89 -4.12
C ASP A 96 0.36 24.77 -3.35
N ILE A 97 -0.01 23.50 -3.58
CA ILE A 97 0.61 22.31 -2.97
C ILE A 97 2.00 22.01 -3.55
N VAL A 98 2.24 22.30 -4.83
CA VAL A 98 3.52 22.05 -5.50
C VAL A 98 4.54 23.15 -5.16
N GLU A 99 4.08 24.37 -4.89
CA GLU A 99 4.91 25.51 -4.52
C GLU A 99 5.25 25.58 -3.01
N THR A 100 4.72 24.67 -2.18
CA THR A 100 5.04 24.53 -0.74
C THR A 100 6.03 23.40 -0.45
#